data_AF-A0A955K4Y9-F1
#
_entry.id   AF-A0A955K4Y9-F1
#
_cell.length_a   1.000
_cell.length_b   1.000
_cell.length_c   1.000
_cell.angle_alpha   90.00
_cell.angle_beta   90.00
_cell.angle_gamma   90.00
#
_symmetry.space_group_name_H-M   'P 1'
#
loop_
_entity.id
_entity.type
_entity.pdbx_description
1 polymer ?
#
loop_
_entity_poly.entity_id
_entity_poly.type
_entity_poly.pdbx_seq_one_letter_code
_entity_poly.pdbx_strand_id
1 'polypeptide(L)'
;MHKYLLADNRLLTPTIRQLTLECDADSEPILHQPGQYAAISLRDRKRPTAFRCFSIASSPTNQRVLQFSIRVGGKYTSALERLEKGDEVAVRGPFGAFVLNQYEHKDLVMFAGGIGVAPFMSMIRYASELKLDNKLHLVYSSRNQNEIAFYTELNQLAKHNPNLTITHVIGEGGTEKLVNQRALQGRLDAQLLSKLNLDFRTQTYMTCGPPPYMNAVISLLKEHGVDRERILSEAFSQSSGGQTGKLAIWPFNMYAMSGLALAIIAFSIVINDLYKTLPILQAQADQVTVAPTGSTLDNSAGYSLHTRVNSLQPQVSTDLTQAPIVKTVPSSSSSSSGAGSYSTTVPVTPPRSTVS
;
A
#
# COMPACT_ATOMS: atom_id res chain seq x y z
N MET A 1 -5.34 22.93 -6.17
CA MET A 1 -6.01 22.08 -7.19
C MET A 1 -5.61 22.66 -8.52
N HIS A 2 -5.01 21.85 -9.38
CA HIS A 2 -4.26 22.34 -10.53
C HIS A 2 -5.03 22.00 -11.79
N LYS A 3 -5.03 22.91 -12.76
CA LYS A 3 -5.53 22.64 -14.10
C LYS A 3 -4.38 22.13 -14.95
N TYR A 4 -4.66 21.10 -15.73
CA TYR A 4 -3.81 20.65 -16.82
C TYR A 4 -4.70 20.47 -18.06
N LEU A 5 -4.11 20.64 -19.24
CA LEU A 5 -4.77 20.37 -20.52
C LEU A 5 -4.31 19.02 -21.05
N LEU A 6 -5.20 18.25 -21.68
CA LEU A 6 -4.82 17.01 -22.35
C LEU A 6 -3.93 17.32 -23.57
N ALA A 7 -2.72 16.77 -23.60
CA ALA A 7 -1.79 16.90 -24.71
C ALA A 7 -1.81 15.68 -25.66
N ASP A 8 -1.96 14.47 -25.11
CA ASP A 8 -2.02 13.18 -25.83
C ASP A 8 -2.86 12.14 -25.05
N ASN A 9 -3.55 11.25 -25.77
CA ASN A 9 -4.43 10.19 -25.25
C ASN A 9 -4.34 8.92 -26.10
N ARG A 10 -3.32 8.09 -25.85
CA ARG A 10 -2.96 6.92 -26.67
C ARG A 10 -3.09 5.59 -25.94
N LEU A 11 -3.19 4.49 -26.70
CA LEU A 11 -3.04 3.14 -26.16
C LEU A 11 -1.54 2.80 -26.03
N LEU A 12 -1.14 2.27 -24.88
CA LEU A 12 0.17 1.62 -24.67
C LEU A 12 0.10 0.11 -24.87
N THR A 13 -1.04 -0.50 -24.54
CA THR A 13 -1.37 -1.92 -24.73
C THR A 13 -2.86 -2.03 -25.11
N PRO A 14 -3.36 -3.20 -25.54
CA PRO A 14 -4.80 -3.40 -25.76
C PRO A 14 -5.67 -3.08 -24.54
N THR A 15 -5.15 -3.18 -23.30
CA THR A 15 -5.89 -2.86 -22.07
C THR A 15 -5.43 -1.60 -21.33
N ILE A 16 -4.41 -0.86 -21.79
CA ILE A 16 -3.84 0.29 -21.08
C ILE A 16 -3.76 1.51 -21.99
N ARG A 17 -4.39 2.62 -21.57
CA ARG A 17 -4.19 3.96 -22.14
C ARG A 17 -3.17 4.77 -21.33
N GLN A 18 -2.52 5.73 -21.98
CA GLN A 18 -1.74 6.79 -21.38
C GLN A 18 -2.36 8.14 -21.72
N LEU A 19 -2.59 8.95 -20.70
CA LEU A 19 -2.75 10.40 -20.86
C LEU A 19 -1.39 11.06 -20.69
N THR A 20 -1.08 12.03 -21.54
CA THR A 20 -0.08 13.06 -21.26
C THR A 20 -0.83 14.37 -21.07
N LEU A 21 -0.60 15.03 -19.93
CA LEU A 21 -1.21 16.30 -19.56
C LEU A 21 -0.11 17.37 -19.46
N GLU A 22 -0.37 18.55 -20.01
CA GLU A 22 0.52 19.71 -19.94
C GLU A 22 -0.06 20.75 -18.98
N CYS A 23 0.80 21.35 -18.16
CA CYS A 23 0.41 22.40 -17.23
C CYS A 23 0.18 23.70 -18.00
N ASP A 24 -1.03 24.25 -17.86
CA ASP A 24 -1.47 25.50 -18.49
C ASP A 24 -0.50 26.64 -18.16
N ALA A 25 -0.20 27.53 -19.12
CA ALA A 25 0.93 28.46 -19.05
C ALA A 25 0.91 29.32 -17.77
N ASP A 26 -0.26 29.86 -17.44
CA ASP A 26 -0.52 30.72 -16.28
C ASP A 26 -0.78 29.93 -14.97
N SER A 27 -0.61 28.60 -14.99
CA SER A 27 -0.78 27.71 -13.83
C SER A 27 0.55 27.23 -13.25
N GLU A 28 0.60 27.19 -11.93
CA GLU A 28 1.67 26.53 -11.16
C GLU A 28 1.54 24.99 -11.22
N PRO A 29 2.60 24.26 -11.61
CA PRO A 29 2.59 22.80 -11.65
C PRO A 29 2.55 22.19 -10.23
N ILE A 30 2.19 20.91 -10.14
CA ILE A 30 2.47 20.15 -8.93
C ILE A 30 3.94 19.73 -8.91
N LEU A 31 4.60 19.89 -7.76
CA LEU A 31 5.94 19.38 -7.52
C LEU A 31 5.80 17.97 -6.93
N HIS A 32 6.10 16.92 -7.71
CA HIS A 32 6.03 15.53 -7.25
C HIS A 32 7.42 14.89 -7.08
N GLN A 33 7.48 13.82 -6.31
CA GLN A 33 8.63 12.93 -6.21
C GLN A 33 8.45 11.67 -7.09
N PRO A 34 9.53 11.09 -7.63
CA PRO A 34 9.48 9.90 -8.48
C PRO A 34 8.80 8.72 -7.77
N GLY A 35 7.63 8.32 -8.28
CA GLY A 35 6.79 7.26 -7.70
C GLY A 35 5.48 7.71 -7.05
N GLN A 36 5.30 9.01 -6.78
CA GLN A 36 4.05 9.53 -6.18
C GLN A 36 2.84 9.42 -7.11
N TYR A 37 1.64 9.52 -6.53
CA TYR A 37 0.37 9.53 -7.25
C TYR A 37 -0.38 10.85 -7.14
N ALA A 38 -1.32 11.07 -8.05
CA ALA A 38 -2.27 12.17 -7.98
C ALA A 38 -3.70 11.64 -8.18
N ALA A 39 -4.68 12.36 -7.62
CA ALA A 39 -6.08 12.17 -7.91
C ALA A 39 -6.50 13.10 -9.05
N ILE A 40 -6.94 12.53 -10.17
CA ILE A 40 -7.42 13.31 -11.33
C ILE A 40 -8.94 13.19 -11.47
N SER A 41 -9.57 14.22 -12.05
CA SER A 41 -10.97 14.27 -12.45
C SER A 41 -11.04 14.75 -13.90
N LEU A 42 -11.82 14.03 -14.71
CA LEU A 42 -12.00 14.28 -16.14
C LEU A 42 -13.31 15.04 -16.35
N ARG A 43 -13.48 15.71 -17.49
CA ARG A 43 -14.79 16.21 -17.93
C ARG A 43 -15.43 15.20 -18.89
N ASP A 44 -16.62 14.71 -18.58
CA ASP A 44 -17.45 13.89 -19.47
C ASP A 44 -18.76 14.63 -19.74
N ARG A 45 -19.02 14.98 -21.01
CA ARG A 45 -20.20 15.75 -21.43
C ARG A 45 -20.42 17.00 -20.55
N LYS A 46 -19.35 17.78 -20.37
CA LYS A 46 -19.23 18.97 -19.51
C LYS A 46 -19.36 18.75 -17.98
N ARG A 47 -19.66 17.53 -17.50
CA ARG A 47 -19.75 17.21 -16.06
C ARG A 47 -18.42 16.60 -15.55
N PRO A 48 -17.95 16.96 -14.34
CA PRO A 48 -16.74 16.34 -13.78
C PRO A 48 -17.01 14.88 -13.36
N THR A 49 -16.05 13.99 -13.63
CA THR A 49 -16.06 12.63 -13.08
C THR A 49 -15.61 12.63 -11.61
N ALA A 50 -15.97 11.58 -10.87
CA ALA A 50 -15.43 11.40 -9.51
C ALA A 50 -13.89 11.27 -9.57
N PHE A 51 -13.18 11.93 -8.67
CA PHE A 51 -11.72 11.88 -8.60
C PHE A 51 -11.20 10.44 -8.44
N ARG A 52 -10.13 10.09 -9.15
CA ARG A 52 -9.50 8.76 -9.14
C ARG A 52 -7.97 8.88 -9.03
N CYS A 53 -7.38 8.09 -8.13
CA CYS A 53 -5.94 8.08 -7.90
C CYS A 53 -5.20 7.21 -8.92
N PHE A 54 -4.14 7.76 -9.52
CA PHE A 54 -3.21 7.07 -10.41
C PHE A 54 -1.78 7.55 -10.14
N SER A 55 -0.82 6.63 -10.11
CA SER A 55 0.60 6.97 -9.97
C SER A 55 1.05 7.81 -11.17
N ILE A 56 1.82 8.87 -10.90
CA ILE A 56 2.41 9.72 -11.93
C ILE A 56 3.54 8.91 -12.56
N ALA A 57 3.49 8.74 -13.88
CA ALA A 57 4.49 7.98 -14.64
C ALA A 57 5.58 8.87 -15.25
N SER A 58 5.37 10.19 -15.34
CA SER A 58 6.40 11.14 -15.81
C SER A 58 7.46 11.38 -14.73
N SER A 59 8.69 11.67 -15.19
CA SER A 59 9.75 12.14 -14.32
C SER A 59 9.45 13.56 -13.80
N PRO A 60 9.72 13.87 -12.52
CA PRO A 60 9.56 15.21 -11.98
C PRO A 60 10.65 16.21 -12.42
N THR A 61 11.62 15.82 -13.25
CA THR A 61 12.51 16.75 -13.95
C THR A 61 11.73 17.72 -14.85
N ASN A 62 10.62 17.27 -15.44
CA ASN A 62 9.67 18.12 -16.17
C ASN A 62 8.34 18.23 -15.40
N GLN A 63 8.31 19.13 -14.42
CA GLN A 63 7.17 19.43 -13.55
C GLN A 63 5.91 19.87 -14.32
N ARG A 64 6.09 20.42 -15.54
CA ARG A 64 4.98 20.88 -16.38
C ARG A 64 4.29 19.74 -17.15
N VAL A 65 4.80 18.51 -17.13
CA VAL A 65 4.21 17.35 -17.83
C VAL A 65 3.86 16.23 -16.85
N LEU A 66 2.56 15.90 -16.75
CA LEU A 66 2.07 14.75 -16.00
C LEU A 66 1.63 13.64 -16.95
N GLN A 67 2.20 12.45 -16.80
CA GLN A 67 1.71 11.24 -17.48
C GLN A 67 0.99 10.30 -16.52
N PHE A 68 -0.18 9.82 -16.93
CA PHE A 68 -0.98 8.84 -16.18
C PHE A 68 -1.34 7.66 -17.07
N SER A 69 -1.01 6.45 -16.63
CA SER A 69 -1.35 5.22 -17.36
C SER A 69 -2.47 4.47 -16.64
N ILE A 70 -3.52 4.13 -17.37
CA ILE A 70 -4.82 3.74 -16.83
C ILE A 70 -5.33 2.52 -17.61
N ARG A 71 -5.76 1.49 -16.88
CA ARG A 71 -6.40 0.31 -17.48
C ARG A 71 -7.81 0.64 -17.97
N VAL A 72 -8.14 0.28 -19.20
CA VAL A 72 -9.50 0.45 -19.79
C VAL A 72 -10.45 -0.69 -19.35
N GLY A 73 -11.77 -0.49 -19.49
CA GLY A 73 -12.79 -1.50 -19.21
C GLY A 73 -13.67 -1.23 -17.98
N GLY A 74 -13.91 0.04 -17.62
CA GLY A 74 -14.80 0.41 -16.50
C GLY A 74 -15.58 1.69 -16.78
N LYS A 75 -16.61 2.00 -15.96
CA LYS A 75 -17.48 3.19 -16.20
C LYS A 75 -16.70 4.50 -16.37
N TYR A 76 -15.61 4.67 -15.61
CA TYR A 76 -14.68 5.80 -15.71
C TYR A 76 -13.88 5.85 -17.03
N THR A 77 -13.57 4.70 -17.63
CA THR A 77 -12.73 4.61 -18.84
C THR A 77 -13.50 5.03 -20.08
N SER A 78 -14.82 4.95 -20.07
CA SER A 78 -15.64 5.52 -21.14
C SER A 78 -15.44 7.04 -21.29
N ALA A 79 -15.19 7.77 -20.20
CA ALA A 79 -14.83 9.20 -20.25
C ALA A 79 -13.39 9.37 -20.77
N LEU A 80 -12.46 8.52 -20.32
CA LEU A 80 -11.06 8.49 -20.77
C LEU A 80 -10.94 8.29 -22.29
N GLU A 81 -11.82 7.47 -22.87
CA GLU A 81 -11.90 7.19 -24.31
C GLU A 81 -12.54 8.33 -25.12
N ARG A 82 -13.19 9.31 -24.46
CA ARG A 82 -13.80 10.51 -25.06
C ARG A 82 -12.98 11.79 -24.92
N LEU A 83 -11.85 11.77 -24.20
CA LEU A 83 -11.03 12.96 -24.00
C LEU A 83 -10.27 13.35 -25.28
N GLU A 84 -10.41 14.61 -25.69
CA GLU A 84 -9.78 15.20 -26.86
C GLU A 84 -8.66 16.19 -26.46
N LYS A 85 -7.71 16.46 -27.37
CA LYS A 85 -6.58 17.35 -27.08
C LYS A 85 -7.10 18.76 -26.75
N GLY A 86 -6.66 19.29 -25.60
CA GLY A 86 -7.13 20.56 -25.04
C GLY A 86 -8.19 20.43 -23.94
N ASP A 87 -8.72 19.24 -23.66
CA ASP A 87 -9.66 19.05 -22.54
C ASP A 87 -9.03 19.39 -21.18
N GLU A 88 -9.77 20.12 -20.32
CA GLU A 88 -9.38 20.34 -18.93
C GLU A 88 -9.42 19.03 -18.11
N VAL A 89 -8.29 18.69 -17.50
CA VAL A 89 -8.18 17.67 -16.45
C VAL A 89 -7.82 18.34 -15.12
N ALA A 90 -8.65 18.13 -14.11
CA ALA A 90 -8.43 18.69 -12.78
C ALA A 90 -7.58 17.74 -11.92
N VAL A 91 -6.48 18.23 -11.37
CA VAL A 91 -5.49 17.43 -10.63
C VAL A 91 -5.42 17.85 -9.16
N ARG A 92 -5.31 16.87 -8.26
CA ARG A 92 -5.05 17.03 -6.82
C ARG A 92 -3.90 16.10 -6.42
N GLY A 93 -2.91 16.63 -5.73
CA GLY A 93 -1.71 15.90 -5.32
C GLY A 93 -0.49 16.83 -5.22
N PRO A 94 0.73 16.25 -5.15
CA PRO A 94 0.99 14.82 -5.14
C PRO A 94 0.56 14.16 -3.82
N PHE A 95 0.57 12.82 -3.80
CA PHE A 95 0.30 11.99 -2.63
C PHE A 95 1.20 10.74 -2.65
N GLY A 96 1.34 10.11 -1.49
CA GLY A 96 2.08 8.86 -1.33
C GLY A 96 3.54 9.04 -0.89
N ALA A 97 4.08 7.99 -0.26
CA ALA A 97 5.45 7.91 0.25
C ALA A 97 6.28 6.79 -0.43
N PHE A 98 5.77 6.24 -1.52
CA PHE A 98 6.44 5.22 -2.34
C PHE A 98 7.39 5.92 -3.33
N VAL A 99 8.48 6.48 -2.80
CA VAL A 99 9.35 7.43 -3.53
C VAL A 99 10.79 6.96 -3.64
N LEU A 100 11.43 7.22 -4.77
CA LEU A 100 12.84 6.86 -5.00
C LEU A 100 13.83 7.72 -4.20
N ASN A 101 13.52 8.97 -3.84
CA ASN A 101 14.51 9.91 -3.28
C ASN A 101 15.25 9.39 -2.03
N GLN A 102 14.58 8.61 -1.18
CA GLN A 102 15.16 8.04 0.04
C GLN A 102 16.08 6.82 -0.24
N TYR A 103 16.21 6.42 -1.51
CA TYR A 103 16.85 5.19 -1.98
C TYR A 103 17.73 5.42 -3.23
N GLU A 104 18.01 6.67 -3.62
CA GLU A 104 18.87 7.03 -4.77
C GLU A 104 20.30 6.49 -4.66
N HIS A 105 20.74 6.11 -3.46
CA HIS A 105 22.05 5.53 -3.18
C HIS A 105 22.01 4.01 -2.88
N LYS A 106 20.90 3.32 -3.17
CA LYS A 106 20.74 1.87 -2.95
C LYS A 106 20.36 1.14 -4.24
N ASP A 107 20.92 -0.05 -4.43
CA ASP A 107 20.48 -0.97 -5.48
C ASP A 107 19.05 -1.46 -5.19
N LEU A 108 18.17 -1.36 -6.19
CA LEU A 108 16.72 -1.58 -6.08
C LEU A 108 16.23 -2.69 -6.99
N VAL A 109 15.35 -3.55 -6.48
CA VAL A 109 14.59 -4.51 -7.27
C VAL A 109 13.10 -4.16 -7.22
N MET A 110 12.53 -3.86 -8.38
CA MET A 110 11.18 -3.34 -8.58
C MET A 110 10.28 -4.41 -9.20
N PHE A 111 9.39 -5.00 -8.39
CA PHE A 111 8.42 -6.01 -8.82
C PHE A 111 7.12 -5.35 -9.28
N ALA A 112 6.91 -5.31 -10.60
CA ALA A 112 5.80 -4.62 -11.25
C ALA A 112 4.72 -5.59 -11.78
N GLY A 113 3.47 -5.44 -11.33
CA GLY A 113 2.33 -6.23 -11.78
C GLY A 113 1.43 -5.48 -12.79
N GLY A 114 1.62 -5.70 -14.09
CA GLY A 114 0.80 -5.09 -15.15
C GLY A 114 0.87 -3.56 -15.15
N ILE A 115 -0.21 -2.88 -14.78
CA ILE A 115 -0.21 -1.41 -14.65
C ILE A 115 0.58 -0.91 -13.42
N GLY A 116 0.99 -1.83 -12.53
CA GLY A 116 1.92 -1.57 -11.43
C GLY A 116 3.31 -1.05 -11.83
N VAL A 117 3.61 -1.02 -13.14
CA VAL A 117 4.83 -0.37 -13.68
C VAL A 117 4.77 1.16 -13.62
N ALA A 118 3.59 1.78 -13.48
CA ALA A 118 3.43 3.23 -13.55
C ALA A 118 4.33 4.05 -12.59
N PRO A 119 4.38 3.79 -11.26
CA PRO A 119 5.31 4.51 -10.38
C PRO A 119 6.78 4.22 -10.72
N PHE A 120 7.10 2.98 -11.12
CA PHE A 120 8.45 2.59 -11.50
C PHE A 120 8.94 3.27 -12.79
N MET A 121 8.05 3.59 -13.75
CA MET A 121 8.44 4.40 -14.91
C MET A 121 8.93 5.79 -14.48
N SER A 122 8.26 6.44 -13.52
CA SER A 122 8.70 7.74 -13.00
C SER A 122 10.07 7.64 -12.32
N MET A 123 10.30 6.60 -11.52
CA MET A 123 11.59 6.30 -10.88
C MET A 123 12.71 6.02 -11.91
N ILE A 124 12.46 5.17 -12.90
CA ILE A 124 13.45 4.76 -13.91
C ILE A 124 13.82 5.94 -14.82
N ARG A 125 12.83 6.75 -15.23
CA ARG A 125 13.06 7.96 -16.04
C ARG A 125 13.93 8.97 -15.28
N TYR A 126 13.51 9.34 -14.07
CA TYR A 126 14.26 10.23 -13.18
C TYR A 126 15.70 9.76 -12.95
N ALA A 127 15.90 8.48 -12.62
CA ALA A 127 17.23 7.93 -12.40
C ALA A 127 18.11 7.93 -13.67
N SER A 128 17.51 7.72 -14.85
CA SER A 128 18.24 7.71 -16.13
C SER A 128 18.56 9.13 -16.63
N GLU A 129 17.67 10.09 -16.36
CA GLU A 129 17.84 11.51 -16.70
C GLU A 129 18.92 12.18 -15.83
N LEU A 130 18.89 11.92 -14.52
CA LEU A 130 19.91 12.41 -13.57
C LEU A 130 21.19 11.56 -13.55
N LYS A 131 21.19 10.41 -14.25
CA LYS A 131 22.31 9.44 -14.34
C LYS A 131 22.78 8.95 -12.97
N LEU A 132 21.83 8.49 -12.14
CA LEU A 132 22.13 7.95 -10.81
C LEU A 132 22.95 6.65 -10.89
N ASP A 133 23.90 6.51 -9.97
CA ASP A 133 24.82 5.35 -9.90
C ASP A 133 24.17 4.07 -9.34
N ASN A 134 22.91 4.12 -8.90
CA ASN A 134 22.25 2.97 -8.28
C ASN A 134 21.70 1.98 -9.32
N LYS A 135 21.85 0.67 -9.06
CA LYS A 135 21.38 -0.36 -9.98
C LYS A 135 19.89 -0.59 -9.80
N LEU A 136 19.16 -0.58 -10.91
CA LEU A 136 17.72 -0.75 -10.96
C LEU A 136 17.39 -2.06 -11.68
N HIS A 137 16.75 -3.01 -10.99
CA HIS A 137 16.24 -4.25 -11.59
C HIS A 137 14.72 -4.22 -11.65
N LEU A 138 14.14 -3.90 -12.81
CA LEU A 138 12.70 -4.03 -13.03
C LEU A 138 12.33 -5.48 -13.36
N VAL A 139 11.62 -6.14 -12.45
CA VAL A 139 11.01 -7.46 -12.66
C VAL A 139 9.55 -7.25 -13.06
N TYR A 140 9.29 -7.17 -14.37
CA TYR A 140 7.99 -6.78 -14.90
C TYR A 140 7.13 -8.00 -15.26
N SER A 141 6.15 -8.29 -14.41
CA SER A 141 5.14 -9.33 -14.65
C SER A 141 3.94 -8.80 -15.45
N SER A 142 3.74 -9.33 -16.65
CA SER A 142 2.62 -9.00 -17.56
C SER A 142 1.80 -10.24 -17.90
N ARG A 143 0.51 -10.05 -18.26
CA ARG A 143 -0.40 -11.17 -18.56
C ARG A 143 0.12 -11.97 -19.76
N ASN A 144 0.34 -11.30 -20.87
CA ASN A 144 1.01 -11.81 -22.06
C ASN A 144 1.94 -10.70 -22.61
N GLN A 145 2.80 -11.03 -23.56
CA GLN A 145 3.76 -10.10 -24.18
C GLN A 145 3.15 -8.83 -24.82
N ASN A 146 1.85 -8.82 -25.16
CA ASN A 146 1.18 -7.63 -25.71
C ASN A 146 0.69 -6.66 -24.60
N GLU A 147 0.70 -7.09 -23.34
CA GLU A 147 0.29 -6.29 -22.16
C GLU A 147 1.51 -5.74 -21.38
N ILE A 148 2.66 -5.62 -22.04
CA ILE A 148 3.85 -4.94 -21.52
C ILE A 148 3.71 -3.46 -21.88
N ALA A 149 3.20 -2.64 -20.95
CA ALA A 149 3.17 -1.21 -21.16
C ALA A 149 4.61 -0.65 -21.25
N PHE A 150 4.79 0.45 -21.99
CA PHE A 150 6.08 1.12 -22.17
C PHE A 150 7.19 0.27 -22.82
N TYR A 151 6.92 -0.91 -23.39
CA TYR A 151 7.95 -1.87 -23.88
C TYR A 151 9.08 -1.22 -24.71
N THR A 152 8.73 -0.44 -25.74
CA THR A 152 9.72 0.24 -26.60
C THR A 152 10.60 1.23 -25.82
N GLU A 153 10.00 1.97 -24.89
CA GLU A 153 10.67 2.98 -24.08
C GLU A 153 11.57 2.35 -23.02
N LEU A 154 11.09 1.31 -22.33
CA LEU A 154 11.87 0.48 -21.39
C LEU A 154 13.11 -0.11 -22.08
N ASN A 155 12.95 -0.64 -23.29
CA ASN A 155 14.07 -1.16 -24.09
C ASN A 155 15.03 -0.07 -24.58
N GLN A 156 14.58 1.18 -24.71
CA GLN A 156 15.44 2.32 -25.01
C GLN A 156 16.20 2.78 -23.77
N LEU A 157 15.54 2.89 -22.61
CA LEU A 157 16.16 3.24 -21.34
C LEU A 157 17.25 2.23 -20.95
N ALA A 158 16.97 0.92 -21.05
CA ALA A 158 17.93 -0.14 -20.72
C ALA A 158 19.13 -0.24 -21.69
N LYS A 159 19.06 0.42 -22.86
CA LYS A 159 20.20 0.55 -23.79
C LYS A 159 21.12 1.73 -23.48
N HIS A 160 20.60 2.78 -22.83
CA HIS A 160 21.36 4.00 -22.53
C HIS A 160 21.76 4.11 -21.06
N ASN A 161 21.06 3.41 -20.16
CA ASN A 161 21.39 3.33 -18.74
C ASN A 161 21.92 1.92 -18.40
N PRO A 162 23.25 1.73 -18.23
CA PRO A 162 23.83 0.42 -17.92
C PRO A 162 23.47 -0.11 -16.52
N ASN A 163 23.01 0.78 -15.63
CA ASN A 163 22.52 0.41 -14.29
C ASN A 163 21.08 -0.14 -14.32
N LEU A 164 20.35 -0.02 -15.44
CA LEU A 164 18.99 -0.53 -15.59
C LEU A 164 18.96 -1.94 -16.20
N THR A 165 18.69 -2.93 -15.38
CA THR A 165 18.29 -4.27 -15.81
C THR A 165 16.76 -4.39 -15.85
N ILE A 166 16.24 -5.08 -16.87
CA ILE A 166 14.82 -5.47 -16.97
C ILE A 166 14.74 -6.98 -17.16
N THR A 167 13.84 -7.64 -16.42
CA THR A 167 13.40 -9.01 -16.67
C THR A 167 11.88 -9.06 -16.80
N HIS A 168 11.38 -9.52 -17.94
CA HIS A 168 9.95 -9.75 -18.17
C HIS A 168 9.53 -11.13 -17.65
N VAL A 169 8.36 -11.20 -17.00
CA VAL A 169 7.72 -12.45 -16.55
C VAL A 169 6.33 -12.52 -17.19
N ILE A 170 6.11 -13.51 -18.05
CA ILE A 170 4.95 -13.59 -18.95
C ILE A 170 4.07 -14.77 -18.55
N GLY A 171 2.86 -14.46 -18.05
CA GLY A 171 1.97 -15.45 -17.44
C GLY A 171 1.23 -16.37 -18.41
N GLU A 172 0.94 -15.90 -19.62
CA GLU A 172 0.14 -16.57 -20.64
C GLU A 172 0.73 -16.33 -22.04
N GLY A 173 0.78 -17.39 -22.87
CA GLY A 173 1.26 -17.32 -24.25
C GLY A 173 2.80 -17.32 -24.38
N GLY A 174 3.26 -17.03 -25.60
CA GLY A 174 4.67 -17.03 -25.96
C GLY A 174 5.43 -15.74 -25.63
N THR A 175 6.73 -15.77 -25.92
CA THR A 175 7.70 -14.70 -25.68
C THR A 175 8.44 -14.27 -26.95
N GLU A 176 7.90 -14.59 -28.13
CA GLU A 176 8.52 -14.35 -29.44
C GLU A 176 8.69 -12.87 -29.82
N LYS A 177 8.00 -11.94 -29.15
CA LYS A 177 8.26 -10.49 -29.26
C LYS A 177 9.39 -9.99 -28.35
N LEU A 178 9.91 -10.87 -27.47
CA LEU A 178 10.92 -10.58 -26.45
C LEU A 178 12.30 -11.18 -26.81
N VAL A 179 12.54 -11.45 -28.09
CA VAL A 179 13.86 -11.87 -28.59
C VAL A 179 14.92 -10.85 -28.18
N ASN A 180 16.06 -11.35 -27.70
CA ASN A 180 17.16 -10.58 -27.09
C ASN A 180 16.81 -9.80 -25.81
N GLN A 181 15.65 -10.06 -25.17
CA GLN A 181 15.33 -9.56 -23.83
C GLN A 181 15.42 -10.68 -22.80
N ARG A 182 15.63 -10.32 -21.52
CA ARG A 182 15.52 -11.27 -20.41
C ARG A 182 14.03 -11.57 -20.17
N ALA A 183 13.54 -12.68 -20.68
CA ALA A 183 12.15 -13.10 -20.56
C ALA A 183 12.02 -14.47 -19.90
N LEU A 184 11.06 -14.60 -18.98
CA LEU A 184 10.71 -15.84 -18.30
C LEU A 184 9.20 -16.10 -18.48
N GLN A 185 8.81 -17.35 -18.67
CA GLN A 185 7.41 -17.77 -18.80
C GLN A 185 6.87 -18.30 -17.46
N GLY A 186 5.58 -18.07 -17.18
CA GLY A 186 4.90 -18.48 -15.96
C GLY A 186 4.54 -17.31 -15.03
N ARG A 187 4.11 -17.65 -13.81
CA ARG A 187 3.73 -16.68 -12.76
C ARG A 187 4.84 -16.64 -11.72
N LEU A 188 5.26 -15.45 -11.30
CA LEU A 188 6.35 -15.29 -10.33
C LEU A 188 6.12 -16.15 -9.06
N ASP A 189 7.02 -17.11 -8.86
CA ASP A 189 7.08 -18.09 -7.79
C ASP A 189 8.56 -18.29 -7.36
N ALA A 190 8.84 -19.22 -6.44
CA ALA A 190 10.21 -19.50 -5.98
C ALA A 190 11.15 -20.05 -7.09
N GLN A 191 10.62 -20.77 -8.08
CA GLN A 191 11.40 -21.31 -9.19
C GLN A 191 11.76 -20.23 -10.22
N LEU A 192 10.93 -19.20 -10.35
CA LEU A 192 11.19 -18.02 -11.18
C LEU A 192 12.02 -16.97 -10.45
N LEU A 193 11.85 -16.81 -9.13
CA LEU A 193 12.65 -15.90 -8.31
C LEU A 193 14.13 -16.33 -8.27
N SER A 194 14.42 -17.62 -8.09
CA SER A 194 15.80 -18.13 -8.07
C SER A 194 16.55 -17.88 -9.39
N LYS A 195 15.85 -17.96 -10.54
CA LYS A 195 16.40 -17.61 -11.87
C LYS A 195 16.78 -16.14 -12.03
N LEU A 196 16.38 -15.25 -11.12
CA LEU A 196 16.77 -13.83 -11.13
C LEU A 196 18.15 -13.57 -10.51
N ASN A 197 18.70 -14.51 -9.72
CA ASN A 197 20.01 -14.41 -9.07
C ASN A 197 20.21 -13.12 -8.23
N LEU A 198 19.23 -12.79 -7.38
CA LEU A 198 19.21 -11.59 -6.54
C LEU A 198 20.06 -11.75 -5.26
N ASP A 199 20.67 -10.66 -4.77
CA ASP A 199 21.35 -10.65 -3.47
C ASP A 199 20.42 -10.12 -2.37
N PHE A 200 19.69 -11.03 -1.74
CA PHE A 200 18.68 -10.76 -0.70
C PHE A 200 19.22 -10.06 0.57
N ARG A 201 20.53 -9.87 0.70
CA ARG A 201 21.20 -9.25 1.86
C ARG A 201 21.34 -7.72 1.72
N THR A 202 21.67 -7.22 0.53
CA THR A 202 22.06 -5.81 0.33
C THR A 202 20.98 -4.95 -0.32
N GLN A 203 20.16 -5.55 -1.19
CA GLN A 203 19.20 -4.81 -2.00
C GLN A 203 17.99 -4.33 -1.19
N THR A 204 17.37 -3.25 -1.66
CA THR A 204 16.05 -2.79 -1.22
C THR A 204 15.00 -3.16 -2.28
N TYR A 205 13.83 -3.59 -1.83
CA TYR A 205 12.79 -4.18 -2.66
C TYR A 205 11.56 -3.27 -2.71
N MET A 206 10.96 -3.14 -3.88
CA MET A 206 9.76 -2.35 -4.09
C MET A 206 8.76 -3.18 -4.88
N THR A 207 7.49 -3.24 -4.46
CA THR A 207 6.43 -3.95 -5.21
C THR A 207 5.19 -3.09 -5.42
N CYS A 208 4.63 -3.16 -6.63
CA CYS A 208 3.40 -2.47 -6.96
C CYS A 208 2.60 -3.26 -8.01
N GLY A 209 1.28 -3.42 -7.79
CA GLY A 209 0.41 -4.19 -8.67
C GLY A 209 -0.90 -4.64 -8.00
N PRO A 210 -1.57 -5.68 -8.54
CA PRO A 210 -2.74 -6.28 -7.92
C PRO A 210 -2.42 -6.90 -6.55
N PRO A 211 -3.33 -6.89 -5.55
CA PRO A 211 -3.08 -7.46 -4.22
C PRO A 211 -2.56 -8.90 -4.21
N PRO A 212 -3.08 -9.86 -5.01
CA PRO A 212 -2.53 -11.22 -5.03
C PRO A 212 -1.09 -11.32 -5.55
N TYR A 213 -0.66 -10.37 -6.39
CA TYR A 213 0.72 -10.32 -6.91
C TYR A 213 1.68 -9.78 -5.85
N MET A 214 1.36 -8.64 -5.24
CA MET A 214 2.20 -8.05 -4.18
C MET A 214 2.30 -8.98 -2.97
N ASN A 215 1.22 -9.66 -2.59
CA ASN A 215 1.25 -10.63 -1.51
C ASN A 215 2.22 -11.79 -1.80
N ALA A 216 2.20 -12.33 -3.04
CA ALA A 216 3.15 -13.36 -3.46
C ALA A 216 4.60 -12.86 -3.42
N VAL A 217 4.88 -11.65 -3.94
CA VAL A 217 6.21 -11.02 -3.87
C VAL A 217 6.68 -10.86 -2.41
N ILE A 218 5.81 -10.35 -1.52
CA ILE A 218 6.15 -10.12 -0.11
C ILE A 218 6.41 -11.44 0.63
N SER A 219 5.64 -12.50 0.37
CA SER A 219 5.90 -13.84 0.93
C SER A 219 7.23 -14.40 0.44
N LEU A 220 7.44 -14.43 -0.89
CA LEU A 220 8.67 -14.94 -1.51
C LEU A 220 9.93 -14.24 -0.98
N LEU A 221 9.90 -12.90 -0.83
CA LEU A 221 11.02 -12.14 -0.27
C LEU A 221 11.28 -12.50 1.21
N LYS A 222 10.23 -12.65 2.03
CA LYS A 222 10.36 -13.09 3.43
C LYS A 222 10.90 -14.51 3.56
N GLU A 223 10.46 -15.42 2.69
CA GLU A 223 10.96 -16.81 2.61
C GLU A 223 12.46 -16.86 2.27
N HIS A 224 12.97 -15.85 1.56
CA HIS A 224 14.40 -15.65 1.27
C HIS A 224 15.13 -14.76 2.30
N GLY A 225 14.53 -14.53 3.47
CA GLY A 225 15.16 -13.80 4.58
C GLY A 225 15.21 -12.28 4.43
N VAL A 226 14.36 -11.68 3.59
CA VAL A 226 14.32 -10.21 3.43
C VAL A 226 13.48 -9.56 4.54
N ASP A 227 14.12 -8.65 5.27
CA ASP A 227 13.51 -7.87 6.36
C ASP A 227 12.36 -7.00 5.86
N ARG A 228 11.29 -6.85 6.66
CA ARG A 228 10.09 -6.09 6.24
C ARG A 228 10.40 -4.64 5.89
N GLU A 229 11.36 -4.02 6.58
CA GLU A 229 11.81 -2.64 6.36
C GLU A 229 12.49 -2.43 5.00
N ARG A 230 13.08 -3.49 4.43
CA ARG A 230 13.67 -3.46 3.08
C ARG A 230 12.65 -3.76 1.97
N ILE A 231 11.35 -3.87 2.29
CA ILE A 231 10.29 -4.16 1.31
C ILE A 231 9.25 -3.03 1.31
N LEU A 232 9.32 -2.13 0.34
CA LEU A 232 8.30 -1.10 0.09
C LEU A 232 7.17 -1.68 -0.78
N SER A 233 5.93 -1.23 -0.54
CA SER A 233 4.73 -1.76 -1.20
C SER A 233 3.64 -0.70 -1.39
N GLU A 234 3.25 -0.38 -2.62
CA GLU A 234 2.12 0.50 -2.95
C GLU A 234 0.96 -0.28 -3.58
N ALA A 235 -0.24 -0.19 -3.01
CA ALA A 235 -1.37 -1.04 -3.35
C ALA A 235 -2.40 -0.39 -4.29
N PHE A 236 -2.55 -0.93 -5.50
CA PHE A 236 -3.58 -0.48 -6.45
C PHE A 236 -4.97 -1.03 -6.14
N SER A 237 -5.84 -0.18 -5.55
CA SER A 237 -7.27 -0.45 -5.42
C SER A 237 -8.03 -0.17 -6.72
N GLN A 238 -8.00 -1.12 -7.66
CA GLN A 238 -8.81 -1.10 -8.89
C GLN A 238 -9.53 -2.45 -9.08
N SER A 239 -10.41 -2.80 -8.13
CA SER A 239 -11.27 -3.99 -8.20
C SER A 239 -12.47 -3.79 -9.14
N SER A 240 -12.92 -4.89 -9.76
CA SER A 240 -14.11 -4.92 -10.63
C SER A 240 -15.41 -4.61 -9.87
N GLY A 241 -15.47 -4.95 -8.58
CA GLY A 241 -16.35 -4.28 -7.63
C GLY A 241 -15.89 -2.83 -7.51
N GLY A 242 -16.53 -1.96 -8.31
CA GLY A 242 -15.98 -0.65 -8.65
C GLY A 242 -15.77 0.26 -7.44
N GLN A 243 -14.76 1.14 -7.54
CA GLN A 243 -14.30 1.99 -6.42
C GLN A 243 -15.45 2.74 -5.71
N THR A 244 -15.86 2.17 -4.57
CA THR A 244 -16.56 2.85 -3.47
C THR A 244 -15.65 3.82 -2.71
N GLY A 245 -14.42 4.01 -3.22
CA GLY A 245 -13.70 5.27 -3.16
C GLY A 245 -14.53 6.45 -3.71
N LYS A 246 -15.52 6.89 -2.93
CA LYS A 246 -15.58 8.30 -2.55
C LYS A 246 -14.19 8.67 -2.04
N LEU A 247 -13.75 9.91 -2.21
CA LEU A 247 -12.77 10.39 -1.23
C LEU A 247 -13.46 10.31 0.12
N ALA A 248 -13.02 9.37 0.96
CA ALA A 248 -13.03 9.58 2.38
C ALA A 248 -12.09 10.76 2.63
N ILE A 249 -12.64 11.96 2.42
CA ILE A 249 -12.27 13.13 3.20
C ILE A 249 -12.48 12.64 4.63
N TRP A 250 -11.39 12.18 5.26
CA TRP A 250 -11.38 11.98 6.70
C TRP A 250 -11.95 13.27 7.30
N PRO A 251 -12.99 13.18 8.14
CA PRO A 251 -13.73 14.36 8.55
C PRO A 251 -12.74 15.37 9.14
N PHE A 252 -13.01 16.66 8.94
CA PHE A 252 -12.14 17.79 9.29
C PHE A 252 -11.93 17.97 10.82
N ASN A 253 -12.18 16.90 11.59
CA ASN A 253 -12.30 16.82 13.03
C ASN A 253 -11.00 16.46 13.76
N MET A 254 -9.87 16.27 13.07
CA MET A 254 -8.57 16.28 13.76
C MET A 254 -8.35 17.62 14.49
N TYR A 255 -8.94 18.71 13.97
CA TYR A 255 -9.01 20.01 14.64
C TYR A 255 -10.20 20.16 15.61
N ALA A 256 -11.25 19.33 15.53
CA ALA A 256 -12.36 19.36 16.49
C ALA A 256 -11.93 18.89 17.90
N MET A 257 -10.86 18.08 18.01
CA MET A 257 -10.25 17.71 19.30
C MET A 257 -9.42 18.84 19.94
N SER A 258 -9.03 19.87 19.18
CA SER A 258 -8.18 20.96 19.70
C SER A 258 -8.89 21.81 20.76
N GLY A 259 -10.20 22.06 20.60
CA GLY A 259 -10.96 22.93 21.50
C GLY A 259 -10.99 22.43 22.94
N LEU A 260 -11.29 21.13 23.15
CA LEU A 260 -11.29 20.54 24.49
C LEU A 260 -9.88 20.43 25.07
N ALA A 261 -8.88 20.09 24.26
CA ALA A 261 -7.48 20.02 24.71
C ALA A 261 -6.93 21.39 25.14
N LEU A 262 -7.19 22.44 24.36
CA LEU A 262 -6.84 23.83 24.71
C LEU A 262 -7.60 24.31 25.94
N ALA A 263 -8.90 23.98 26.07
CA ALA A 263 -9.67 24.29 27.27
C ALA A 263 -9.11 23.61 28.53
N ILE A 264 -8.72 22.34 28.45
CA ILE A 264 -8.09 21.61 29.57
C ILE A 264 -6.73 22.22 29.93
N ILE A 265 -5.90 22.58 28.96
CA ILE A 265 -4.61 23.22 29.19
C ILE A 265 -4.79 24.61 29.82
N ALA A 266 -5.69 25.44 29.28
CA ALA A 266 -6.00 26.76 29.83
C ALA A 266 -6.59 26.68 31.24
N PHE A 267 -7.50 25.74 31.50
CA PHE A 267 -8.07 25.50 32.82
C PHE A 267 -7.02 25.00 33.82
N SER A 268 -6.08 24.16 33.39
CA SER A 268 -4.95 23.72 34.22
C SER A 268 -4.00 24.86 34.55
N ILE A 269 -3.76 25.79 33.62
CA ILE A 269 -2.99 27.03 33.88
C ILE A 269 -3.72 27.91 34.89
N VAL A 270 -5.02 28.18 34.69
CA VAL A 270 -5.84 28.99 35.60
C VAL A 270 -5.93 28.39 37.00
N ILE A 271 -6.09 27.07 37.13
CA ILE A 271 -6.08 26.39 38.43
C ILE A 271 -4.69 26.46 39.09
N ASN A 272 -3.60 26.26 38.34
CA ASN A 272 -2.25 26.38 38.89
C ASN A 272 -1.94 27.81 39.38
N ASP A 273 -2.44 28.83 38.69
CA ASP A 273 -2.30 30.23 39.12
C ASP A 273 -3.21 30.58 40.31
N LEU A 274 -4.43 30.01 40.35
CA LEU A 274 -5.32 30.10 41.51
C LEU A 274 -4.69 29.46 42.76
N TYR A 275 -4.07 28.27 42.63
CA TYR A 275 -3.31 27.65 43.72
C TYR A 275 -2.13 28.51 44.22
N LYS A 276 -1.49 29.29 43.33
CA LYS A 276 -0.40 30.21 43.71
C LYS A 276 -0.89 31.51 44.35
N THR A 277 -2.12 31.93 44.09
CA THR A 277 -2.74 33.13 44.72
C THR A 277 -3.46 32.82 46.03
N LEU A 278 -3.89 31.57 46.25
CA LEU A 278 -4.57 31.13 47.47
C LEU A 278 -3.80 31.28 48.82
N PRO A 279 -2.45 31.22 48.93
CA PRO A 279 -1.79 31.41 50.24
C PRO A 279 -1.85 32.86 50.77
N ILE A 280 -2.38 33.82 50.01
CA ILE A 280 -2.54 35.21 50.47
C ILE A 280 -3.69 35.33 51.50
N LEU A 281 -4.67 34.42 51.50
CA LEU A 281 -5.85 34.46 52.39
C LEU A 281 -5.65 33.78 53.76
N GLN A 282 -4.43 33.36 54.11
CA GLN A 282 -4.10 32.94 55.49
C GLN A 282 -3.14 33.92 56.21
N ALA A 283 -2.67 34.97 55.54
CA ALA A 283 -1.74 35.95 56.10
C ALA A 283 -2.42 37.13 56.86
N GLN A 284 -3.72 37.04 57.15
CA GLN A 284 -4.48 38.08 57.89
C GLN A 284 -5.33 37.53 59.04
N ALA A 285 -5.05 36.31 59.53
CA ALA A 285 -5.71 35.73 60.71
C ALA A 285 -4.97 36.03 62.03
N ASP A 286 -3.64 36.19 61.99
CA ASP A 286 -2.79 36.43 63.17
C ASP A 286 -2.55 37.93 63.43
N GLN A 287 -3.59 38.66 63.85
CA GLN A 287 -3.47 39.90 64.68
C GLN A 287 -4.79 40.24 65.40
N VAL A 288 -5.19 39.41 66.37
CA VAL A 288 -6.05 39.84 67.49
C VAL A 288 -5.45 39.31 68.79
N THR A 289 -4.82 40.20 69.56
CA THR A 289 -4.16 39.86 70.83
C THR A 289 -5.11 40.08 72.01
N VAL A 290 -5.37 39.03 72.80
CA VAL A 290 -5.98 39.13 74.14
C VAL A 290 -5.18 38.26 75.12
N ALA A 291 -5.04 38.74 76.37
CA ALA A 291 -4.05 38.27 77.34
C ALA A 291 -4.44 36.98 78.11
N PRO A 292 -3.48 36.27 78.74
CA PRO A 292 -3.68 34.91 79.23
C PRO A 292 -3.96 34.75 80.74
N THR A 293 -4.88 33.83 81.06
CA THR A 293 -5.01 33.13 82.36
C THR A 293 -5.70 31.78 82.08
N GLY A 294 -5.28 30.61 82.58
CA GLY A 294 -4.08 30.26 83.35
C GLY A 294 -4.25 28.87 83.99
N SER A 295 -3.16 28.14 84.26
CA SER A 295 -3.11 26.79 84.90
C SER A 295 -3.73 25.63 84.09
N THR A 296 -3.34 24.35 84.23
CA THR A 296 -2.10 23.68 84.70
C THR A 296 -2.14 22.20 84.25
N LEU A 297 -0.99 21.52 84.29
CA LEU A 297 -0.78 20.06 84.11
C LEU A 297 -0.88 19.53 82.65
N ASP A 298 -0.23 18.43 82.26
CA ASP A 298 1.15 17.89 82.42
C ASP A 298 1.14 16.40 81.95
N ASN A 299 2.28 15.85 81.55
CA ASN A 299 2.53 14.44 81.19
C ASN A 299 1.78 13.87 79.95
N SER A 300 2.26 12.85 79.24
CA SER A 300 3.62 12.30 79.02
C SER A 300 3.48 11.13 78.04
N ALA A 301 4.57 10.74 77.37
CA ALA A 301 4.70 9.48 76.61
C ALA A 301 3.78 9.31 75.38
N GLY A 302 4.13 8.48 74.39
CA GLY A 302 5.45 7.86 74.17
C GLY A 302 5.42 6.67 73.21
N TYR A 303 6.52 6.54 72.47
CA TYR A 303 6.95 5.35 71.71
C TYR A 303 6.09 4.82 70.55
N SER A 304 6.71 4.92 69.37
CA SER A 304 6.52 4.04 68.22
C SER A 304 6.74 2.56 68.54
N LEU A 305 6.25 1.66 67.67
CA LEU A 305 7.14 0.73 66.94
C LEU A 305 6.46 0.01 65.76
N HIS A 306 7.26 -0.33 64.75
CA HIS A 306 6.92 -1.34 63.74
C HIS A 306 6.97 -2.76 64.34
N THR A 307 6.13 -3.67 63.84
CA THR A 307 6.47 -5.05 63.38
C THR A 307 5.38 -6.09 63.69
N ARG A 308 4.75 -6.66 62.64
CA ARG A 308 4.17 -8.03 62.48
C ARG A 308 3.06 -7.98 61.41
N VAL A 309 2.78 -9.01 60.60
CA VAL A 309 3.53 -10.17 60.07
C VAL A 309 2.69 -10.75 58.91
N ASN A 310 3.27 -11.49 57.95
CA ASN A 310 2.50 -12.15 56.88
C ASN A 310 1.61 -13.30 57.39
N SER A 311 0.32 -13.33 57.02
CA SER A 311 -0.46 -14.57 56.82
C SER A 311 -1.85 -14.33 56.19
N LEU A 312 -2.49 -15.43 55.73
CA LEU A 312 -3.92 -15.61 55.38
C LEU A 312 -4.42 -15.36 53.93
N GLN A 313 -4.09 -16.30 53.03
CA GLN A 313 -5.08 -17.12 52.31
C GLN A 313 -5.30 -18.43 53.13
N PRO A 314 -6.42 -19.21 53.05
CA PRO A 314 -6.73 -20.05 51.86
C PRO A 314 -8.19 -20.60 51.66
N GLN A 315 -8.37 -21.42 50.60
CA GLN A 315 -9.47 -22.37 50.26
C GLN A 315 -10.92 -21.83 50.09
N VAL A 316 -11.83 -22.34 49.22
CA VAL A 316 -12.04 -23.58 48.40
C VAL A 316 -12.85 -24.71 49.06
N SER A 317 -13.98 -25.07 48.43
CA SER A 317 -14.70 -26.37 48.57
C SER A 317 -15.64 -26.61 47.36
N THR A 318 -15.77 -27.88 46.93
CA THR A 318 -16.71 -28.35 45.87
C THR A 318 -18.08 -28.76 46.47
N ASP A 319 -19.10 -29.35 45.82
CA ASP A 319 -19.29 -30.13 44.57
C ASP A 319 -20.79 -29.98 44.11
N LEU A 320 -21.55 -30.75 43.30
CA LEU A 320 -21.46 -32.07 42.62
C LEU A 320 -22.50 -32.16 41.44
N THR A 321 -22.87 -33.38 41.03
CA THR A 321 -24.08 -33.81 40.26
C THR A 321 -24.21 -33.53 38.75
N GLN A 322 -23.43 -34.30 37.96
CA GLN A 322 -23.87 -35.27 36.92
C GLN A 322 -24.71 -34.84 35.68
N ALA A 323 -24.60 -35.67 34.63
CA ALA A 323 -25.09 -35.45 33.26
C ALA A 323 -26.24 -36.41 32.86
N PRO A 324 -26.61 -36.49 31.57
CA PRO A 324 -26.16 -37.68 30.82
C PRO A 324 -25.67 -37.45 29.38
N ILE A 325 -25.03 -38.48 28.83
CA ILE A 325 -24.55 -38.60 27.44
C ILE A 325 -25.55 -39.43 26.61
N VAL A 326 -25.66 -39.18 25.29
CA VAL A 326 -26.39 -40.04 24.35
C VAL A 326 -25.47 -40.51 23.21
N LYS A 327 -25.53 -41.81 22.87
CA LYS A 327 -24.82 -42.45 21.74
C LYS A 327 -25.62 -43.63 21.16
N THR A 328 -25.98 -43.51 19.88
CA THR A 328 -26.48 -44.54 18.92
C THR A 328 -26.00 -44.02 17.55
N VAL A 329 -25.14 -44.63 16.72
CA VAL A 329 -24.91 -46.03 16.25
C VAL A 329 -26.14 -46.61 15.50
N PRO A 330 -26.01 -47.50 14.49
CA PRO A 330 -25.99 -47.10 13.07
C PRO A 330 -27.05 -47.84 12.20
N SER A 331 -27.02 -47.64 10.87
CA SER A 331 -27.81 -48.44 9.91
C SER A 331 -26.98 -48.90 8.72
N SER A 332 -26.98 -50.20 8.41
CA SER A 332 -26.17 -50.80 7.33
C SER A 332 -26.85 -52.01 6.66
N SER A 333 -27.19 -51.89 5.38
CA SER A 333 -27.55 -52.95 4.42
C SER A 333 -27.94 -52.25 3.09
N SER A 334 -27.88 -52.84 1.90
CA SER A 334 -27.13 -53.97 1.31
C SER A 334 -27.29 -53.82 -0.23
N SER A 335 -26.69 -54.56 -1.16
CA SER A 335 -25.91 -55.81 -1.22
C SER A 335 -25.08 -55.85 -2.53
N SER A 336 -24.26 -56.90 -2.74
CA SER A 336 -24.02 -57.63 -4.02
C SER A 336 -23.90 -56.86 -5.37
N SER A 337 -23.04 -57.22 -6.34
CA SER A 337 -21.98 -58.25 -6.48
C SER A 337 -21.48 -58.21 -7.93
N GLY A 338 -20.25 -58.61 -8.24
CA GLY A 338 -19.87 -58.92 -9.63
C GLY A 338 -18.37 -58.86 -9.92
N ALA A 339 -17.76 -60.03 -10.15
CA ALA A 339 -16.51 -60.11 -10.90
C ALA A 339 -16.83 -60.03 -12.41
N GLY A 340 -15.94 -59.44 -13.21
CA GLY A 340 -16.24 -59.13 -14.61
C GLY A 340 -15.01 -58.80 -15.45
N SER A 341 -14.01 -59.68 -15.46
CA SER A 341 -12.82 -59.53 -16.30
C SER A 341 -13.14 -59.82 -17.77
N TYR A 342 -13.19 -58.78 -18.62
CA TYR A 342 -13.11 -58.96 -20.07
C TYR A 342 -12.13 -58.00 -20.73
N SER A 343 -11.10 -58.59 -21.34
CA SER A 343 -10.26 -57.94 -22.33
C SER A 343 -10.98 -57.95 -23.68
N THR A 344 -11.02 -56.81 -24.36
CA THR A 344 -11.20 -56.77 -25.82
C THR A 344 -10.38 -55.62 -26.38
N THR A 345 -9.69 -55.86 -27.49
CA THR A 345 -8.70 -54.95 -28.07
C THR A 345 -9.31 -53.90 -29.01
N VAL A 346 -8.51 -52.86 -29.26
CA VAL A 346 -8.63 -51.83 -30.30
C VAL A 346 -8.98 -52.39 -31.70
N PRO A 347 -9.54 -51.57 -32.60
CA PRO A 347 -8.68 -50.92 -33.60
C PRO A 347 -8.84 -49.39 -33.71
N VAL A 348 -7.77 -48.73 -34.16
CA VAL A 348 -7.71 -47.31 -34.51
C VAL A 348 -8.10 -47.11 -35.99
N THR A 349 -8.63 -45.95 -36.37
CA THR A 349 -8.76 -45.56 -37.79
C THR A 349 -8.56 -44.05 -37.99
N PRO A 350 -7.62 -43.60 -38.85
CA PRO A 350 -7.37 -42.17 -39.09
C PRO A 350 -7.78 -41.68 -40.50
N PRO A 351 -8.11 -40.38 -40.67
CA PRO A 351 -7.94 -39.65 -41.93
C PRO A 351 -6.57 -38.94 -41.91
N ARG A 352 -5.60 -39.21 -42.79
CA ARG A 352 -5.55 -39.13 -44.27
C ARG A 352 -5.22 -37.72 -44.79
N SER A 353 -4.05 -37.59 -45.40
CA SER A 353 -3.52 -36.37 -46.03
C SER A 353 -3.06 -36.62 -47.47
N THR A 354 -3.70 -35.96 -48.44
CA THR A 354 -3.26 -35.76 -49.84
C THR A 354 -3.95 -34.46 -50.28
N VAL A 355 -3.25 -33.35 -50.51
CA VAL A 355 -2.46 -33.04 -51.72
C VAL A 355 -3.34 -32.98 -52.97
N SER A 356 -3.56 -31.76 -53.45
CA SER A 356 -3.97 -31.36 -54.80
C SER A 356 -3.55 -29.90 -54.97
#